data_AF-A0A961F2E1-F1
#
_entry.id   AF-A0A961F2E1-F1
#
_cell.length_a   1.000
_cell.length_b   1.000
_cell.length_c   1.000
_cell.angle_alpha   90.00
_cell.angle_beta   90.00
_cell.angle_gamma   90.00
#
_symmetry.space_group_name_H-M   'P 1'
#
loop_
_entity.id
_entity.type
_entity.pdbx_description
1 polymer ?
#
loop_
_entity_poly.entity_id
_entity_poly.type
_entity_poly.pdbx_seq_one_letter_code
_entity_poly.pdbx_strand_id
1 'polypeptide(L)'
;MRWLHRIKIRTRLFLVLMVVIVPLVVLTVLTVITQNRAIDFGQKEIYGVWYNRNLMDLMYAVQMQRALIFDRAEGSAAFENQNQELRERIQTLLNKGTDLDERYGAALASSEQWQTVRA
;
A
#
# COMPACT_ATOMS: atom_id res chain seq x y z
N MET A 1 35.71 42.25 14.27
CA MET A 1 34.31 42.65 13.99
C MET A 1 34.16 44.14 13.63
N ARG A 2 34.86 44.68 12.61
CA ARG A 2 34.73 46.11 12.21
C ARG A 2 33.67 46.38 11.12
N TRP A 3 33.11 45.32 10.52
CA TRP A 3 32.13 45.42 9.44
C TRP A 3 30.69 45.68 9.91
N LEU A 4 30.30 45.18 11.09
CA LEU A 4 28.96 45.41 11.62
C LEU A 4 28.68 46.91 11.84
N HIS A 5 29.69 47.68 12.25
CA HIS A 5 29.50 49.07 12.69
C HIS A 5 29.02 50.04 11.60
N ARG A 6 29.22 49.72 10.31
CA ARG A 6 28.77 50.55 9.17
C ARG A 6 27.36 50.23 8.68
N ILE A 7 26.73 49.20 9.22
CA ILE A 7 25.40 48.75 8.78
C ILE A 7 24.32 49.49 9.58
N LYS A 8 23.33 50.07 8.88
CA LYS A 8 22.16 50.75 9.48
C LYS A 8 21.44 49.80 10.45
N ILE A 9 20.94 50.33 11.57
CA ILE A 9 20.32 49.53 12.64
C ILE A 9 19.17 48.63 12.14
N ARG A 10 18.38 49.12 11.17
CA ARG A 10 17.29 48.38 10.52
C ARG A 10 17.78 47.11 9.83
N THR A 11 18.91 47.18 9.13
CA THR A 11 19.49 46.05 8.41
C THR A 11 20.08 45.02 9.38
N ARG A 12 20.63 45.45 10.52
CA ARG A 12 21.09 44.52 11.57
C ARG A 12 19.92 43.76 12.20
N LEU A 13 18.84 44.46 12.54
CA LEU A 13 17.62 43.84 13.06
C LEU A 13 17.01 42.86 12.06
N PHE A 14 16.96 43.23 10.77
CA PHE A 14 16.48 42.35 9.72
C PHE A 14 17.35 41.09 9.58
N LEU A 15 18.68 41.21 9.61
CA LEU A 15 19.59 40.06 9.52
C LEU A 15 19.42 39.11 10.71
N VAL A 16 19.31 39.64 11.94
CA VAL A 16 19.06 38.82 13.13
C VAL A 16 17.71 38.10 13.01
N LEU A 17 16.66 38.81 12.57
CA LEU A 17 15.35 38.23 12.36
C LEU A 17 15.40 37.14 11.28
N MET A 18 16.10 37.37 10.17
CA MET A 18 16.25 36.40 9.09
C MET A 18 16.97 35.14 9.55
N VAL A 19 18.03 35.27 10.36
CA VAL A 19 18.76 34.12 10.93
C VAL A 19 17.86 33.24 11.79
N VAL A 20 16.82 33.80 12.41
CA VAL A 20 15.84 33.04 13.20
C VAL A 20 14.70 32.49 12.32
N ILE A 21 14.15 33.30 11.42
CA ILE A 21 13.01 32.91 10.58
C ILE A 21 13.38 31.82 9.58
N VAL A 22 14.54 31.90 8.92
CA VAL A 22 14.94 30.94 7.90
C VAL A 22 14.97 29.49 8.43
N PRO A 23 15.68 29.16 9.53
CA PRO A 23 15.68 27.80 10.04
C PRO A 23 14.29 27.36 10.53
N LEU A 24 13.49 28.27 11.08
CA LEU A 24 12.10 27.95 11.45
C LEU A 24 11.28 27.53 10.23
N VAL A 25 11.32 28.30 9.14
CA VAL A 25 10.61 27.98 7.90
C VAL A 25 11.10 26.65 7.32
N VAL A 26 12.43 26.43 7.30
CA VAL A 26 13.02 25.18 6.82
C VAL A 26 12.53 23.99 7.66
N LEU A 27 12.56 24.10 8.98
CA LEU A 27 12.08 23.06 9.88
C LEU A 27 10.59 22.78 9.69
N THR A 28 9.76 23.82 9.54
CA THR A 28 8.33 23.65 9.28
C THR A 28 8.10 22.93 7.95
N VAL A 29 8.77 23.34 6.88
CA VAL A 29 8.64 22.69 5.56
C VAL A 29 9.09 21.22 5.64
N LEU A 30 10.25 20.96 6.25
CA LEU A 30 10.76 19.59 6.41
C LEU A 30 9.78 18.72 7.20
N THR A 31 9.21 19.27 8.28
CA THR A 31 8.23 18.59 9.13
C THR A 31 6.96 18.26 8.36
N VAL A 32 6.46 19.19 7.55
CA VAL A 32 5.27 18.94 6.71
C VAL A 32 5.56 17.84 5.68
N ILE A 33 6.73 17.88 5.03
CA ILE A 33 7.12 16.85 4.06
C ILE A 33 7.24 15.48 4.73
N THR A 34 7.86 15.39 5.91
CA THR A 34 8.04 14.12 6.60
C THR A 34 6.72 13.54 7.09
N GLN A 35 5.82 14.37 7.61
CA GLN A 35 4.47 13.93 8.01
C GLN A 35 3.65 13.46 6.81
N ASN A 36 3.66 14.20 5.69
CA ASN A 36 2.94 13.78 4.49
C ASN A 36 3.45 12.44 3.96
N ARG A 37 4.77 12.23 3.93
CA ARG A 37 5.34 10.92 3.56
C ARG A 37 4.90 9.79 4.48
N ALA A 38 4.81 10.04 5.79
CA ALA A 38 4.34 9.04 6.74
C ALA A 38 2.85 8.71 6.53
N ILE A 39 2.03 9.71 6.20
CA ILE A 39 0.61 9.50 5.85
C ILE A 39 0.48 8.68 4.57
N ASP A 40 1.21 9.05 3.51
CA ASP A 40 1.19 8.32 2.24
C ASP A 40 1.65 6.87 2.42
N PHE A 41 2.68 6.65 3.23
CA PHE A 41 3.15 5.32 3.58
C PHE A 41 2.07 4.51 4.33
N GLY A 42 1.46 5.08 5.38
CA GLY A 42 0.41 4.41 6.14
C GLY A 42 -0.83 4.08 5.28
N GLN A 43 -1.21 4.95 4.35
CA GLN A 43 -2.27 4.64 3.39
C GLN A 43 -1.92 3.46 2.50
N LYS A 44 -0.69 3.41 1.98
CA LYS A 44 -0.21 2.26 1.18
C LYS A 44 -0.19 0.97 1.99
N GLU A 45 0.19 1.01 3.27
CA GLU A 45 0.13 -0.18 4.13
C GLU A 45 -1.30 -0.69 4.31
N ILE A 46 -2.27 0.20 4.52
CA ILE A 46 -3.69 -0.18 4.61
C ILE A 46 -4.13 -0.86 3.31
N TYR A 47 -3.79 -0.29 2.14
CA TYR A 47 -4.11 -0.90 0.85
C TYR A 47 -3.45 -2.27 0.68
N GLY A 48 -2.17 -2.38 1.07
CA GLY A 48 -1.41 -3.63 1.04
C GLY A 48 -2.02 -4.71 1.93
N VAL A 49 -2.55 -4.35 3.11
CA VAL A 49 -3.23 -5.30 4.01
C VAL A 49 -4.48 -5.89 3.34
N TRP A 50 -5.32 -5.05 2.74
CA TRP A 50 -6.52 -5.52 2.04
C TRP A 50 -6.17 -6.43 0.85
N TYR A 51 -5.16 -6.03 0.09
CA TYR A 51 -4.68 -6.76 -1.09
C TYR A 51 -4.11 -8.13 -0.69
N ASN A 52 -3.17 -8.16 0.27
CA ASN A 52 -2.53 -9.39 0.73
C ASN A 52 -3.49 -10.36 1.39
N ARG A 53 -4.50 -9.85 2.12
CA ARG A 53 -5.52 -10.72 2.73
C ARG A 53 -6.29 -11.50 1.66
N ASN A 54 -6.70 -10.85 0.57
CA ASN A 54 -7.38 -11.53 -0.53
C ASN A 54 -6.47 -12.56 -1.23
N LEU A 55 -5.18 -12.25 -1.43
CA LEU A 55 -4.21 -13.19 -1.98
C LEU A 55 -4.03 -14.42 -1.08
N MET A 56 -3.93 -14.23 0.24
CA MET A 56 -3.82 -15.36 1.18
C MET A 56 -5.07 -16.24 1.13
N ASP A 57 -6.26 -15.65 1.14
CA ASP A 57 -7.51 -16.40 1.01
C ASP A 57 -7.55 -17.20 -0.31
N LEU A 58 -7.05 -16.63 -1.40
CA LEU A 58 -6.95 -17.31 -2.70
C LEU A 58 -5.95 -18.47 -2.65
N MET A 59 -4.77 -18.27 -2.06
CA MET A 59 -3.77 -19.34 -1.89
C MET A 59 -4.32 -20.51 -1.07
N TYR A 60 -5.05 -20.23 0.02
CA TYR A 60 -5.69 -21.27 0.82
C TYR A 60 -6.76 -22.02 0.02
N ALA A 61 -7.60 -21.31 -0.73
CA ALA A 61 -8.64 -21.94 -1.54
C ALA A 61 -8.06 -22.85 -2.63
N VAL A 62 -6.98 -22.42 -3.30
CA VAL A 62 -6.29 -23.24 -4.32
C VAL A 62 -5.62 -24.46 -3.69
N GLN A 63 -5.00 -24.33 -2.51
CA GLN A 63 -4.42 -25.47 -1.80
C GLN A 63 -5.49 -26.48 -1.37
N MET A 64 -6.62 -26.00 -0.86
CA MET A 64 -7.76 -26.84 -0.50
C MET A 64 -8.31 -27.58 -1.73
N GLN A 65 -8.30 -26.95 -2.91
CA GLN A 65 -8.77 -27.58 -4.15
C GLN A 65 -7.84 -28.71 -4.56
N ARG A 66 -6.53 -28.50 -4.45
CA ARG A 66 -5.53 -29.56 -4.68
C ARG A 66 -5.74 -30.72 -3.71
N ALA A 67 -5.88 -30.44 -2.42
CA ALA A 67 -6.10 -31.47 -1.41
C ALA A 67 -7.38 -32.29 -1.68
N LEU A 68 -8.48 -31.61 -2.03
CA LEU A 68 -9.74 -32.26 -2.37
C LEU A 68 -9.58 -33.21 -3.58
N ILE A 69 -8.90 -32.76 -4.63
CA ILE A 69 -8.62 -33.59 -5.82
C ILE A 69 -7.76 -34.83 -5.48
N PHE A 70 -6.80 -34.70 -4.56
CA PHE A 70 -6.00 -35.84 -4.09
C PHE A 70 -6.80 -36.82 -3.23
N ASP A 71 -7.73 -36.31 -2.42
CA ASP A 71 -8.61 -37.12 -1.55
C ASP A 71 -9.86 -37.65 -2.28
N ARG A 72 -9.85 -37.62 -3.62
CA ARG A 72 -10.98 -38.06 -4.45
C ARG A 72 -11.24 -39.56 -4.26
N ALA A 73 -12.15 -39.88 -3.34
CA ALA A 73 -12.84 -41.17 -3.35
C ALA A 73 -13.77 -41.22 -4.56
N GLU A 74 -13.57 -42.22 -5.44
CA GLU A 74 -14.28 -42.38 -6.72
C GLU A 74 -15.79 -42.07 -6.62
N GLY A 75 -16.23 -41.06 -7.40
CA GLY A 75 -17.62 -40.90 -7.81
C GLY A 75 -18.64 -40.39 -6.77
N SER A 76 -18.24 -39.91 -5.60
CA SER A 76 -19.22 -39.38 -4.64
C SER A 76 -19.80 -38.02 -5.09
N ALA A 77 -21.13 -37.89 -5.09
CA ALA A 77 -21.80 -36.60 -5.35
C ALA A 77 -21.37 -35.50 -4.35
N ALA A 78 -20.92 -35.89 -3.16
CA ALA A 78 -20.36 -35.00 -2.15
C ALA A 78 -19.06 -34.32 -2.62
N PHE A 79 -18.18 -35.05 -3.31
CA PHE A 79 -16.95 -34.48 -3.88
C PHE A 79 -17.25 -33.43 -4.94
N GLU A 80 -18.18 -33.70 -5.87
CA GLU A 80 -18.49 -32.75 -6.94
C GLU A 80 -19.12 -31.46 -6.39
N ASN A 81 -20.00 -31.57 -5.38
CA ASN A 81 -20.56 -30.39 -4.71
C ASN A 81 -19.48 -29.55 -4.02
N GLN A 82 -18.56 -30.18 -3.26
CA GLN A 82 -17.47 -29.47 -2.59
C GLN A 82 -16.48 -28.83 -3.58
N ASN A 83 -16.17 -29.52 -4.68
CA ASN A 83 -15.30 -29.01 -5.73
C ASN A 83 -15.94 -27.82 -6.45
N GLN A 84 -17.26 -27.88 -6.71
CA GLN A 84 -18.00 -26.76 -7.28
C GLN A 84 -17.99 -25.54 -6.35
N GLU A 85 -18.34 -25.72 -5.07
CA GLU A 85 -18.34 -24.63 -4.07
C GLU A 85 -16.95 -23.96 -3.99
N LEU A 86 -15.89 -24.77 -4.00
CA LEU A 86 -14.53 -24.25 -3.91
C LEU A 86 -14.11 -23.51 -5.19
N ARG A 87 -14.54 -23.97 -6.37
CA ARG A 87 -14.34 -23.24 -7.64
C ARG A 87 -15.06 -21.90 -7.63
N GLU A 88 -16.30 -21.86 -7.17
CA GLU A 88 -17.07 -20.62 -7.03
C GLU A 88 -16.40 -19.65 -6.05
N ARG A 89 -15.87 -20.17 -4.94
CA ARG A 89 -15.09 -19.39 -3.97
C ARG A 89 -13.82 -18.82 -4.58
N ILE A 90 -13.05 -19.62 -5.31
CA ILE A 90 -11.84 -19.17 -6.03
C ILE A 90 -12.20 -18.07 -7.02
N GLN A 91 -13.26 -18.26 -7.83
CA GLN A 91 -13.69 -17.25 -8.80
C GLN A 91 -14.11 -15.95 -8.12
N THR A 92 -14.82 -16.03 -7.00
CA THR A 92 -15.21 -14.87 -6.19
C THR A 92 -13.98 -14.11 -5.67
N LEU A 93 -12.96 -14.85 -5.20
CA LEU A 93 -11.71 -14.26 -4.72
C LEU A 93 -10.92 -13.61 -5.86
N LEU A 94 -10.90 -14.21 -7.06
CA LEU A 94 -10.28 -13.63 -8.27
C LEU A 94 -10.99 -12.35 -8.71
N ASN A 95 -12.33 -12.33 -8.70
CA ASN A 95 -13.08 -11.12 -9.04
C ASN A 95 -12.79 -10.01 -8.03
N LYS A 96 -12.83 -10.32 -6.73
CA LYS A 96 -12.48 -9.37 -5.66
C LYS A 96 -11.04 -8.88 -5.78
N GLY A 97 -10.09 -9.74 -6.14
CA GLY A 97 -8.70 -9.37 -6.38
C GLY A 97 -8.57 -8.40 -7.56
N THR A 98 -9.37 -8.60 -8.61
CA THR A 98 -9.42 -7.67 -9.76
C THR A 98 -9.98 -6.30 -9.36
N ASP A 99 -11.04 -6.27 -8.55
CA ASP A 99 -11.59 -5.01 -8.01
C ASP A 99 -10.57 -4.27 -7.13
N LEU A 100 -9.77 -5.03 -6.35
CA LEU A 100 -8.71 -4.48 -5.51
C LEU A 100 -7.51 -3.99 -6.34
N ASP A 101 -7.14 -4.70 -7.41
CA ASP A 101 -6.09 -4.29 -8.33
C ASP A 101 -6.46 -3.01 -9.09
N GLU A 102 -7.71 -2.88 -9.54
CA GLU A 102 -8.19 -1.66 -10.19
C GLU A 102 -8.10 -0.44 -9.24
N ARG A 103 -8.38 -0.65 -7.95
CA ARG A 103 -8.37 0.42 -6.94
C ARG A 103 -6.97 0.77 -6.43
N TYR A 104 -6.12 -0.24 -6.22
CA TYR A 104 -4.88 -0.09 -5.46
C TYR A 104 -3.64 -0.60 -6.19
N GLY A 105 -3.79 -1.38 -7.25
CA GLY A 105 -2.69 -2.04 -7.96
C GLY A 105 -1.66 -1.06 -8.52
N ALA A 106 -2.11 0.07 -9.08
CA ALA A 106 -1.21 1.13 -9.54
C ALA A 106 -0.44 1.79 -8.38
N ALA A 107 -1.09 1.99 -7.24
CA ALA A 107 -0.47 2.61 -6.05
C ALA A 107 0.53 1.67 -5.36
N LEU A 108 0.31 0.36 -5.47
CA LEU A 108 1.15 -0.71 -4.94
C LEU A 108 2.18 -1.24 -5.95
N ALA A 109 2.12 -0.81 -7.21
CA ALA A 109 2.91 -1.33 -8.32
C ALA A 109 2.82 -2.87 -8.47
N SER A 110 1.60 -3.42 -8.31
CA SER A 110 1.34 -4.86 -8.28
C SER A 110 0.51 -5.40 -9.45
N SER A 111 0.05 -4.53 -10.36
CA SER A 111 -0.93 -4.93 -11.38
C SER A 111 -0.38 -5.91 -12.41
N GLU A 112 0.89 -5.83 -12.76
CA GLU A 112 1.52 -6.82 -13.65
C GLU A 112 1.54 -8.21 -13.03
N GLN A 113 1.88 -8.28 -11.74
CA GLN A 113 1.88 -9.52 -10.98
C GLN A 113 0.46 -10.06 -10.83
N TRP A 114 -0.55 -9.20 -10.65
CA TRP A 114 -1.95 -9.61 -10.62
C TRP A 114 -2.39 -10.27 -11.92
N GLN A 115 -2.06 -9.67 -13.07
CA GLN A 115 -2.38 -10.27 -14.38
C GLN A 115 -1.77 -11.66 -14.53
N THR A 116 -0.59 -11.90 -13.95
CA THR A 116 0.07 -13.22 -13.93
C THR A 116 -0.67 -14.22 -13.05
N VAL A 117 -1.24 -13.79 -11.92
CA VAL A 117 -2.01 -14.66 -11.01
C VAL A 117 -3.38 -15.01 -11.58
N ARG A 118 -3.98 -14.08 -12.33
CA ARG A 118 -5.30 -14.27 -12.96
C ARG A 118 -5.26 -15.10 -14.25
N ALA A 119 -4.15 -15.05 -14.99
CA ALA A 119 -3.98 -15.76 -16.26
C ALA A 119 -4.03 -17.29 -16.08
#